data_AF-A0A831SQV9-F1
#
_entry.id   AF-A0A831SQV9-F1
#
_cell.length_a   1.000
_cell.length_b   1.000
_cell.length_c   1.000
_cell.angle_alpha   90.00
_cell.angle_beta   90.00
_cell.angle_gamma   90.00
#
_symmetry.space_group_name_H-M   'P 1'
#
loop_
_entity.id
_entity.type
_entity.pdbx_description
1 polymer ?
#
loop_
_entity_poly.entity_id
_entity_poly.type
_entity_poly.pdbx_seq_one_letter_code
_entity_poly.pdbx_strand_id
1 'polypeptide(L)'
;MPVYASLRIKSSDSPGIAAWKRHVAERLVALRSALRDHIYRYRTAERSTHERDDHRWLRLATWNIREFDSGRYGGRLGESFYYIAEIISHFDLVALQEVREDLRALKRVLNILGEHEWSFLATDVTEGRPGN
;
A
#
# COMPACT_ATOMS: atom_id res chain seq x y z
N MET A 1 6.89 3.50 -8.21
CA MET A 1 7.35 3.13 -6.83
C MET A 1 6.76 4.12 -5.84
N PRO A 2 6.43 3.72 -4.61
CA PRO A 2 5.84 4.64 -3.63
C PRO A 2 6.79 5.79 -3.25
N VAL A 3 6.20 6.97 -3.01
CA VAL A 3 6.85 8.21 -2.64
C VAL A 3 6.78 8.39 -1.11
N TYR A 4 7.93 8.27 -0.45
CA TYR A 4 8.05 8.37 1.01
C TYR A 4 8.59 9.73 1.50
N ALA A 5 8.49 10.79 0.68
CA ALA A 5 9.07 12.09 0.97
C ALA A 5 8.60 12.71 2.31
N SER A 6 7.38 12.39 2.74
CA SER A 6 6.80 12.81 4.02
C SER A 6 7.50 12.21 5.25
N LEU A 7 8.15 11.05 5.10
CA LEU A 7 8.92 10.40 6.16
C LEU A 7 10.34 10.96 6.33
N ARG A 8 10.76 11.88 5.45
CA ARG A 8 12.04 12.59 5.63
C ARG A 8 12.02 13.36 6.96
N ILE A 9 12.99 13.05 7.82
CA ILE A 9 13.21 13.77 9.07
C ILE A 9 13.76 15.15 8.74
N LYS A 10 13.13 16.19 9.28
CA LYS A 10 13.48 17.60 9.10
C LYS A 10 14.06 18.13 10.41
N SER A 11 14.89 19.18 10.32
CA SER A 11 15.40 19.89 11.50
C SER A 11 14.29 20.51 12.36
N SER A 12 13.14 20.81 11.77
CA SER A 12 11.95 21.33 12.45
C SER A 12 11.09 20.28 13.14
N ASP A 13 11.38 18.98 12.97
CA ASP A 13 10.59 17.93 13.60
C ASP A 13 10.86 17.85 15.10
N SER A 14 9.81 17.70 15.91
CA SER A 14 9.98 17.39 17.33
C SER A 14 10.66 16.02 17.51
N PRO A 15 11.32 15.76 18.66
CA PRO A 15 11.95 14.47 18.92
C PRO A 15 11.00 13.28 18.74
N GLY A 16 9.74 13.42 19.14
CA GLY A 16 8.70 12.38 18.96
C GLY A 16 8.36 12.13 17.49
N ILE A 17 8.19 13.17 16.68
CA ILE A 17 7.91 13.04 15.24
C ILE A 17 9.11 12.42 14.53
N ALA A 18 10.33 12.85 14.85
CA ALA A 18 11.54 12.30 14.27
C ALA A 18 11.73 10.81 14.63
N ALA A 19 11.44 10.43 15.88
CA ALA A 19 11.47 9.04 16.32
C ALA A 19 10.42 8.19 15.60
N TRP A 20 9.18 8.67 15.49
CA TRP A 20 8.13 7.99 14.74
C TRP A 20 8.51 7.81 13.27
N LYS A 21 8.96 8.87 12.58
CA LYS A 21 9.41 8.79 11.17
C LYS A 21 10.52 7.75 10.98
N ARG A 22 11.50 7.73 11.88
CA ARG A 22 12.59 6.74 11.85
C ARG A 22 12.05 5.32 12.00
N HIS A 23 11.19 5.09 12.98
CA HIS A 23 10.57 3.79 13.21
C HIS A 23 9.81 3.30 11.97
N VAL A 24 8.97 4.15 11.37
CA VAL A 24 8.20 3.81 10.17
C VAL A 24 9.12 3.47 9.00
N ALA A 25 10.18 4.25 8.79
CA ALA A 25 11.15 4.00 7.73
C ALA A 25 11.88 2.65 7.92
N GLU A 26 12.31 2.33 9.14
CA GLU A 26 12.93 1.04 9.46
C GLU A 26 11.97 -0.14 9.19
N ARG A 27 10.70 -0.01 9.62
CA ARG A 27 9.69 -1.05 9.38
C ARG A 27 9.35 -1.20 7.90
N LEU A 28 9.33 -0.11 7.12
CA LEU A 28 9.14 -0.17 5.67
C LEU A 28 10.27 -0.94 4.96
N VAL A 29 11.52 -0.70 5.36
CA VAL A 29 12.66 -1.44 4.79
C VAL A 29 12.54 -2.93 5.11
N ALA A 30 12.19 -3.28 6.36
CA ALA A 30 11.96 -4.67 6.76
C ALA A 30 10.81 -5.32 5.98
N LEU A 31 9.67 -4.62 5.85
CA LEU A 31 8.50 -5.08 5.09
C LEU A 31 8.85 -5.32 3.63
N ARG A 32 9.55 -4.38 2.98
CA ARG A 32 9.99 -4.52 1.58
C ARG A 32 10.86 -5.75 1.37
N SER A 33 11.82 -5.99 2.27
CA SER A 33 12.66 -7.19 2.20
C SER A 33 11.81 -8.45 2.33
N ALA A 34 10.93 -8.51 3.33
CA ALA A 34 10.08 -9.66 3.56
C ALA A 34 9.12 -9.94 2.39
N LEU A 35 8.53 -8.90 1.78
CA LEU A 35 7.68 -9.03 0.60
C LEU A 35 8.48 -9.50 -0.62
N ARG A 36 9.71 -8.99 -0.80
CA ARG A 36 10.58 -9.44 -1.88
C ARG A 36 10.90 -10.93 -1.74
N ASP A 37 11.29 -11.34 -0.54
CA ASP A 37 11.61 -12.73 -0.27
C ASP A 37 10.36 -13.62 -0.39
N HIS A 38 9.19 -13.16 0.06
CA HIS A 38 7.98 -13.97 -0.01
C HIS A 38 7.46 -14.12 -1.45
N ILE A 39 7.43 -13.03 -2.22
CA ILE A 39 6.77 -12.98 -3.54
C ILE A 39 7.68 -13.51 -4.66
N TYR A 40 9.00 -13.33 -4.55
CA TYR A 40 9.94 -13.66 -5.64
C TYR A 40 10.74 -14.94 -5.41
N ARG A 41 10.66 -15.57 -4.23
CA ARG A 41 11.44 -16.79 -3.89
C ARG A 41 11.15 -18.01 -4.74
N TYR A 42 10.00 -18.09 -5.41
CA TYR A 42 9.62 -19.25 -6.24
C TYR A 42 9.93 -19.08 -7.74
N ARG A 43 10.58 -18.00 -8.19
CA ARG A 43 11.05 -17.92 -9.58
C ARG A 43 12.30 -18.78 -9.75
N THR A 44 12.22 -19.77 -10.64
CA THR A 44 13.28 -20.74 -10.92
C THR A 44 14.58 -20.07 -11.40
N ALA A 45 15.71 -20.67 -11.02
CA ALA A 45 17.07 -20.14 -11.12
C ALA A 45 17.61 -19.81 -12.54
N GLU A 46 16.84 -20.03 -13.60
CA GLU A 46 17.29 -19.86 -14.99
C GLU A 46 16.97 -18.49 -15.61
N ARG A 47 16.24 -17.62 -14.93
CA ARG A 47 15.94 -16.27 -15.43
C ARG A 47 16.34 -15.25 -14.39
N SER A 48 17.13 -14.27 -14.80
CA SER A 48 17.45 -13.08 -14.02
C SER A 48 16.16 -12.40 -13.54
N THR A 49 15.74 -12.66 -12.30
CA THR A 49 14.41 -12.22 -11.83
C THR A 49 14.50 -11.57 -10.46
N HIS A 50 15.00 -10.35 -10.40
CA HIS A 50 14.90 -9.51 -9.21
C HIS A 50 14.04 -8.26 -9.42
N GLU A 51 13.48 -8.06 -10.62
CA GLU A 51 12.64 -6.91 -10.95
C GLU A 51 11.34 -7.35 -11.63
N ARG A 52 10.30 -6.50 -11.51
CA ARG A 52 9.05 -6.66 -12.26
C ARG A 52 9.39 -6.71 -13.74
N ASP A 53 8.79 -7.66 -14.44
CA ASP A 53 8.84 -7.74 -15.91
C ASP A 53 7.39 -7.72 -16.37
N ASP A 54 6.82 -6.52 -16.33
CA ASP A 54 5.44 -6.20 -16.70
C ASP A 54 5.17 -6.43 -18.20
N HIS A 55 6.22 -6.46 -19.02
CA HIS A 55 6.15 -6.84 -20.43
C HIS A 55 5.87 -8.33 -20.65
N ARG A 56 6.19 -9.20 -19.67
CA ARG A 56 6.01 -10.66 -19.81
C ARG A 56 5.01 -11.25 -18.82
N TRP A 57 4.85 -10.64 -17.66
CA TRP A 57 4.03 -11.20 -16.58
C TRP A 57 3.27 -10.12 -15.84
N LEU A 58 1.99 -10.36 -15.57
CA LEU A 58 1.17 -9.54 -14.69
C LEU A 58 0.96 -10.24 -13.35
N ARG A 59 1.14 -9.51 -12.26
CA ARG A 59 0.85 -9.97 -10.90
C ARG A 59 -0.38 -9.28 -10.36
N LEU A 60 -1.39 -10.08 -10.03
CA LEU A 60 -2.67 -9.63 -9.52
C LEU A 60 -2.80 -9.94 -8.03
N ALA A 61 -3.55 -9.12 -7.31
CA ALA A 61 -4.01 -9.41 -5.96
C ALA A 61 -5.49 -9.12 -5.78
N THR A 62 -6.08 -9.78 -4.80
CA THR A 62 -7.37 -9.43 -4.21
C THR A 62 -7.14 -9.23 -2.72
N TRP A 63 -7.64 -8.14 -2.17
CA TRP A 63 -7.41 -7.80 -0.77
C TRP A 63 -8.62 -7.11 -0.15
N ASN A 64 -9.26 -7.85 0.77
CA ASN A 64 -10.21 -7.26 1.69
C ASN A 64 -9.43 -6.48 2.76
N ILE A 65 -9.53 -5.16 2.70
CA ILE A 65 -8.79 -4.25 3.58
C ILE A 65 -9.60 -3.86 4.84
N ARG A 66 -10.68 -4.60 5.14
CA ARG A 66 -11.52 -4.51 6.34
C ARG A 66 -11.99 -3.10 6.65
N GLU A 67 -13.16 -2.72 6.16
CA GLU A 67 -13.79 -1.40 6.27
C GLU A 67 -12.77 -0.27 6.16
N PHE A 68 -12.28 0.02 4.94
CA PHE A 68 -11.11 0.86 4.76
C PHE A 68 -11.22 2.21 5.49
N ASP A 69 -10.52 2.29 6.63
CA ASP A 69 -10.40 3.45 7.51
C ASP A 69 -11.72 3.90 8.18
N SER A 70 -12.58 2.93 8.57
CA SER A 70 -13.72 3.27 9.42
C SER A 70 -13.27 3.74 10.81
N GLY A 71 -13.83 4.87 11.27
CA GLY A 71 -13.59 5.39 12.62
C GLY A 71 -14.14 4.50 13.74
N ARG A 72 -14.91 3.45 13.39
CA ARG A 72 -15.60 2.55 14.34
C ARG A 72 -14.65 1.87 15.33
N TYR A 73 -13.38 1.66 14.94
CA TYR A 73 -12.37 0.99 15.75
C TYR A 73 -11.12 1.85 16.02
N GLY A 74 -11.25 3.18 15.98
CA GLY A 74 -10.13 4.10 16.23
C GLY A 74 -9.32 4.46 14.98
N GLY A 75 -9.78 4.06 13.79
CA GLY A 75 -9.13 4.38 12.52
C GLY A 75 -7.77 3.70 12.32
N ARG A 76 -7.18 3.87 11.14
CA ARG A 76 -5.83 3.36 10.89
C ARG A 76 -4.77 4.29 11.46
N LEU A 77 -3.71 3.71 12.01
CA LEU A 77 -2.53 4.48 12.41
C LEU A 77 -1.92 5.17 11.18
N GLY A 78 -1.26 6.31 11.41
CA GLY A 78 -0.65 7.09 10.33
C GLY A 78 0.35 6.28 9.51
N GLU A 79 1.09 5.38 10.14
CA GLU A 79 2.07 4.51 9.50
C GLU A 79 1.45 3.40 8.64
N SER A 80 0.23 2.97 8.98
CA SER A 80 -0.45 1.87 8.28
C SER A 80 -0.62 2.16 6.80
N PHE A 81 -0.86 3.43 6.44
CA PHE A 81 -1.01 3.84 5.04
C PHE A 81 0.26 3.64 4.21
N TYR A 82 1.44 3.82 4.81
CA TYR A 82 2.70 3.54 4.10
C TYR A 82 2.91 2.05 3.91
N TYR A 83 2.57 1.23 4.91
CA TYR A 83 2.67 -0.23 4.78
C TYR A 83 1.69 -0.79 3.76
N ILE A 84 0.46 -0.28 3.73
CA ILE A 84 -0.54 -0.63 2.72
C ILE A 84 -0.02 -0.28 1.32
N ALA A 85 0.51 0.94 1.13
CA ALA A 85 1.09 1.37 -0.14
C ALA A 85 2.27 0.48 -0.55
N GLU A 86 3.18 0.14 0.37
CA GLU A 86 4.31 -0.76 0.09
C GLU A 86 3.82 -2.15 -0.35
N ILE A 87 2.78 -2.71 0.30
CA ILE A 87 2.21 -4.01 -0.10
C ILE A 87 1.62 -3.91 -1.52
N ILE A 88 0.76 -2.91 -1.78
CA ILE A 88 0.13 -2.71 -3.10
C ILE A 88 1.19 -2.53 -4.18
N SER A 89 2.29 -1.82 -3.88
CA SER A 89 3.38 -1.60 -4.82
C SER A 89 4.22 -2.83 -5.14
N HIS A 90 3.80 -4.04 -4.79
CA HIS A 90 4.38 -5.30 -5.29
C HIS A 90 3.52 -6.01 -6.36
N PHE A 91 2.33 -5.47 -6.64
CA PHE A 91 1.36 -5.96 -7.63
C PHE A 91 1.18 -4.97 -8.79
N ASP A 92 0.71 -5.46 -9.93
CA ASP A 92 0.40 -4.64 -11.11
C ASP A 92 -1.08 -4.21 -11.10
N LEU A 93 -1.96 -5.05 -10.54
CA LEU A 93 -3.37 -4.73 -10.33
C LEU A 93 -3.84 -5.34 -9.00
N VAL A 94 -4.60 -4.56 -8.23
CA VAL A 94 -5.17 -5.02 -6.95
C VAL A 94 -6.67 -4.76 -6.94
N ALA A 95 -7.46 -5.83 -6.80
CA ALA A 95 -8.87 -5.73 -6.45
C ALA A 95 -9.01 -5.49 -4.94
N LEU A 96 -9.34 -4.26 -4.54
CA LEU A 96 -9.55 -3.90 -3.14
C LEU A 96 -11.03 -4.05 -2.77
N GLN A 97 -11.32 -4.71 -1.65
CA GLN A 97 -12.69 -4.83 -1.11
C GLN A 97 -12.87 -4.08 0.21
N GLU A 98 -14.14 -3.80 0.55
CA GLU A 98 -14.56 -3.01 1.70
C GLU A 98 -14.04 -1.56 1.69
N VAL A 99 -13.84 -0.99 0.50
CA VAL A 99 -13.64 0.45 0.32
C VAL A 99 -14.98 1.14 0.50
N ARG A 100 -15.04 2.15 1.37
CA ARG A 100 -16.26 2.91 1.66
C ARG A 100 -16.45 4.06 0.66
N GLU A 101 -17.63 4.66 0.66
CA GLU A 101 -17.94 5.88 -0.11
C GLU A 101 -16.95 7.03 0.18
N ASP A 102 -16.49 7.11 1.43
CA ASP A 102 -15.43 8.04 1.81
C ASP A 102 -14.06 7.56 1.31
N LEU A 103 -13.66 8.10 0.15
CA LEU A 103 -12.41 7.75 -0.51
C LEU A 103 -11.16 8.46 0.06
N ARG A 104 -11.24 9.21 1.18
CA ARG A 104 -10.07 9.93 1.73
C ARG A 104 -8.90 9.01 2.02
N ALA A 105 -9.16 7.84 2.61
CA ALA A 105 -8.15 6.83 2.91
C ALA A 105 -7.51 6.25 1.65
N LEU A 106 -8.32 5.94 0.63
CA LEU A 106 -7.84 5.48 -0.66
C LEU A 106 -6.97 6.52 -1.35
N LYS A 107 -7.43 7.78 -1.40
CA LYS A 107 -6.67 8.91 -1.97
C LYS A 107 -5.33 9.12 -1.24
N ARG A 108 -5.30 8.92 0.08
CA ARG A 108 -4.05 8.98 0.85
C ARG A 108 -3.07 7.88 0.44
N VAL A 109 -3.54 6.64 0.22
CA VAL A 109 -2.68 5.56 -0.27
C VAL A 109 -2.22 5.83 -1.69
N LEU A 110 -3.09 6.29 -2.59
CA LEU A 110 -2.72 6.65 -3.97
C LEU A 110 -1.65 7.76 -4.01
N ASN A 111 -1.75 8.76 -3.14
CA ASN A 111 -0.72 9.78 -2.97
C ASN A 111 0.65 9.18 -2.59
N ILE A 112 0.66 8.21 -1.68
CA ILE A 112 1.89 7.51 -1.28
C ILE A 112 2.38 6.61 -2.42
N LEU A 113 1.50 5.93 -3.14
CA LEU A 113 1.86 5.09 -4.28
C LEU A 113 2.45 5.89 -5.45
N GLY A 114 2.05 7.17 -5.56
CA GLY A 114 2.36 8.08 -6.67
C GLY A 114 1.15 8.18 -7.61
N GLU A 115 0.48 9.34 -7.60
CA GLU A 115 -0.78 9.55 -8.34
C GLU A 115 -0.63 9.47 -9.86
N HIS A 116 0.58 9.65 -10.39
CA HIS A 116 0.88 9.49 -11.82
C HIS A 116 1.07 8.03 -12.23
N GLU A 117 1.41 7.16 -11.27
CA GLU A 117 1.74 5.75 -11.50
C GLU A 117 0.55 4.83 -11.21
N TRP A 118 -0.30 5.24 -10.25
CA TRP A 118 -1.43 4.46 -9.78
C TRP A 118 -2.73 5.24 -9.93
N SER A 119 -3.73 4.56 -10.50
CA SER A 119 -5.10 5.03 -10.56
C SER A 119 -6.04 3.91 -10.11
N PHE A 120 -7.31 4.22 -9.95
CA PHE A 120 -8.32 3.25 -9.57
C PHE A 120 -9.56 3.40 -10.45
N LEU A 121 -10.25 2.28 -10.65
CA LEU A 121 -11.58 2.23 -11.22
C LEU A 121 -12.53 1.73 -10.14
N ALA A 122 -13.63 2.44 -9.93
CA ALA A 122 -14.72 2.01 -9.06
C ALA A 122 -16.04 2.18 -9.81
N THR A 123 -16.90 1.17 -9.70
CA THR A 123 -18.32 1.30 -10.04
C THR A 123 -19.07 1.69 -8.78
N ASP A 124 -20.22 2.36 -8.95
CA ASP A 124 -21.04 2.76 -7.81
C ASP A 124 -21.40 1.57 -6.92
N VAL A 125 -21.63 1.85 -5.64
CA VAL A 125 -22.10 0.82 -4.71
C VAL A 125 -23.41 0.25 -5.25
N THR A 126 -23.50 -1.08 -5.31
CA THR A 126 -24.77 -1.74 -5.64
C THR A 126 -25.85 -1.18 -4.72
N GLU A 127 -26.93 -0.63 -5.28
CA GLU A 127 -28.16 -0.31 -4.54
C GLU A 127 -28.73 -1.63 -3.97
N GLY A 128 -28.24 -2.05 -2.82
CA GLY A 128 -28.52 -3.37 -2.25
C GLY A 128 -28.27 -3.40 -0.75
N ARG A 129 -28.97 -4.30 -0.06
CA ARG A 129 -28.83 -4.47 1.39
C ARG A 129 -27.39 -4.87 1.76
N PRO A 130 -26.85 -4.43 2.91
CA PRO A 130 -25.53 -4.87 3.36
C PRO A 130 -25.49 -6.41 3.48
N GLY A 131 -24.51 -7.07 2.87
CA GLY A 131 -24.21 -8.49 3.10
C GLY A 131 -24.47 -9.47 1.94
N ASN A 132 -24.35 -9.06 0.68
CA ASN A 132 -24.31 -9.98 -0.46
C ASN A 132 -22.89 -10.49 -0.72
#